data_AF-A0AAW7YQS2-F1
#
_entry.id   AF-A0AAW7YQS2-F1
#
_cell.length_a   1.000
_cell.length_b   1.000
_cell.length_c   1.000
_cell.angle_alpha   90.00
_cell.angle_beta   90.00
_cell.angle_gamma   90.00
#
_symmetry.space_group_name_H-M   'P 1'
#
loop_
_entity.id
_entity.type
_entity.pdbx_description
1 polymer ?
#
loop_
_entity_poly.entity_id
_entity_poly.type
_entity_poly.pdbx_seq_one_letter_code
_entity_poly.pdbx_strand_id
1 'polypeptide(L)' 'MTTNTLELSSTINQRYKYDTAGKTPTQIQSELRKKGVQGFVVKVVGSKVTMKVKGEHIKSNRECMR' A
#
# COMPACT_ATOMS: atom_id res chain seq x y z
N MET A 1 -7.93 31.10 -2.20
CA MET A 1 -7.54 30.10 -1.19
C MET A 1 -8.08 28.76 -1.65
N THR A 2 -7.23 27.93 -2.26
CA THR A 2 -7.65 26.65 -2.85
C THR A 2 -7.87 25.67 -1.70
N THR A 3 -9.12 25.34 -1.40
CA THR A 3 -9.47 24.29 -0.46
C THR A 3 -9.01 22.95 -1.03
N ASN A 4 -7.80 22.53 -0.67
CA ASN A 4 -7.34 21.15 -0.82
C ASN A 4 -8.17 20.27 0.14
N THR A 5 -9.41 20.00 -0.24
CA THR A 5 -10.18 18.91 0.34
C THR A 5 -9.42 17.63 -0.01
N LEU A 6 -8.69 17.07 0.96
CA LEU A 6 -8.11 15.73 0.86
C LEU A 6 -9.27 14.74 0.86
N GLU A 7 -9.89 14.60 -0.30
CA GLU A 7 -10.94 13.65 -0.63
C GLU A 7 -10.47 12.23 -0.27
N LEU A 8 -10.85 11.75 0.91
CA LEU A 8 -10.62 10.37 1.39
C LEU A 8 -11.25 9.33 0.44
N SER A 9 -12.17 9.77 -0.43
CA SER A 9 -12.76 9.03 -1.56
C SER A 9 -11.71 8.53 -2.56
N SER A 10 -10.53 9.15 -2.60
CA SER A 10 -9.47 8.79 -3.55
C SER A 10 -8.61 7.60 -3.12
N THR A 11 -8.94 6.91 -2.00
CA THR A 11 -8.17 5.73 -1.58
C THR A 11 -8.67 4.45 -2.26
N ILE A 12 -7.74 3.74 -2.90
CA ILE A 12 -8.03 2.47 -3.60
C ILE A 12 -7.39 1.28 -2.88
N ASN A 13 -7.96 0.10 -3.12
CA ASN A 13 -7.39 -1.16 -2.66
C ASN A 13 -6.44 -1.71 -3.74
N GLN A 14 -5.14 -1.67 -3.47
CA GLN A 14 -4.11 -2.18 -4.36
C GLN A 14 -3.56 -3.51 -3.82
N ARG A 15 -3.50 -4.51 -4.69
CA ARG A 15 -2.98 -5.84 -4.34
C ARG A 15 -1.58 -6.01 -4.87
N TYR A 16 -0.69 -6.47 -4.01
CA TYR A 16 0.69 -6.79 -4.36
C TYR A 16 0.96 -8.26 -4.10
N LYS A 17 1.75 -8.88 -4.97
CA LYS A 17 2.36 -10.18 -4.70
C LYS A 17 3.59 -9.93 -3.84
N TYR A 18 3.59 -10.45 -2.62
CA TYR A 18 4.69 -10.27 -1.69
C TYR A 18 4.80 -11.52 -0.83
N ASP A 19 6.03 -11.93 -0.53
CA ASP A 19 6.24 -13.07 0.34
C ASP A 19 5.91 -12.68 1.79
N THR A 20 4.85 -13.29 2.32
CA THR A 20 4.35 -13.02 3.67
C THR A 20 4.53 -14.22 4.59
N ALA A 21 5.24 -15.27 4.14
CA ALA A 21 5.40 -16.48 4.91
C ALA A 21 6.20 -16.17 6.19
N GLY A 22 5.62 -16.47 7.35
CA GLY A 22 6.25 -16.21 8.65
C GLY A 22 6.39 -14.73 9.02
N LYS A 23 5.81 -13.79 8.26
CA LYS A 23 5.87 -12.35 8.56
C LYS A 23 4.56 -11.83 9.12
N THR A 24 4.65 -10.97 10.13
CA THR A 24 3.48 -10.27 10.66
C THR A 24 3.06 -9.11 9.73
N PRO A 25 1.77 -8.71 9.74
CA PRO A 25 1.30 -7.58 8.93
C PRO A 25 2.11 -6.29 9.15
N THR A 26 2.51 -6.03 10.40
CA THR A 26 3.31 -4.87 10.78
C THR A 26 4.73 -4.91 10.19
N GLN A 27 5.36 -6.10 10.16
CA GLN A 27 6.66 -6.28 9.51
C GLN A 27 6.55 -6.04 8.01
N ILE A 28 5.54 -6.63 7.36
CA ILE A 28 5.27 -6.44 5.93
C ILE A 28 5.03 -4.95 5.63
N GLN A 29 4.25 -4.26 6.46
CA GLN A 29 4.03 -2.82 6.32
C GLN A 29 5.33 -2.02 6.43
N SER A 30 6.21 -2.37 7.38
CA SER A 30 7.52 -1.72 7.54
C SER A 30 8.41 -1.95 6.31
N GLU A 31 8.47 -3.17 5.80
CA GLU A 31 9.23 -3.52 4.59
C GLU A 31 8.70 -2.81 3.34
N LEU A 32 7.38 -2.78 3.16
CA LEU A 32 6.74 -2.07 2.04
C LEU A 32 7.01 -0.57 2.11
N ARG A 33 6.96 0.03 3.31
CA ARG A 33 7.34 1.44 3.49
C ARG A 33 8.81 1.69 3.18
N LYS A 34 9.72 0.78 3.55
CA LYS A 34 11.15 0.86 3.20
C LYS A 34 11.39 0.77 1.70
N LYS A 35 10.56 0.02 0.97
CA LYS A 35 10.56 -0.01 -0.50
C LYS A 35 9.99 1.26 -1.15
N GLY A 36 9.43 2.18 -0.36
CA GLY A 36 8.78 3.40 -0.87
C GLY A 36 7.28 3.25 -1.13
N VAL A 37 6.68 2.10 -0.82
CA VAL A 37 5.23 1.91 -0.95
C VAL A 37 4.50 2.65 0.16
N GLN A 38 3.71 3.64 -0.22
CA GLN A 38 2.93 4.45 0.70
C GLN A 38 1.49 3.93 0.80
N GLY A 39 1.08 3.49 1.99
CA GLY A 39 -0.28 3.02 2.23
C GLY A 39 -0.41 2.26 3.55
N PHE A 40 -1.58 1.66 3.74
CA PHE A 40 -1.89 0.87 4.92
C PHE A 40 -2.25 -0.56 4.53
N VAL A 41 -1.64 -1.56 5.18
CA VAL A 41 -1.97 -2.96 4.94
C VAL A 41 -3.34 -3.26 5.56
N VAL A 42 -4.31 -3.64 4.74
CA VAL A 42 -5.68 -3.96 5.20
C VAL A 42 -5.95 -5.47 5.22
N LYS A 43 -5.22 -6.25 4.42
CA LYS A 43 -5.41 -7.70 4.34
C LYS A 43 -4.13 -8.38 3.89
N VAL A 44 -3.82 -9.53 4.49
CA VAL A 44 -2.75 -10.44 4.04
C VAL A 44 -3.37 -11.81 3.82
N VAL A 45 -3.17 -12.42 2.65
CA VAL A 45 -3.72 -13.73 2.28
C VAL A 45 -2.69 -14.51 1.47
N GLY A 46 -2.08 -15.54 2.08
CA GLY A 46 -0.95 -16.24 1.47
C GLY A 46 0.08 -15.24 0.97
N SER A 47 0.70 -15.48 -0.19
CA SER A 47 1.70 -14.56 -0.78
C SER A 47 1.13 -13.27 -1.42
N LYS A 48 0.00 -12.76 -0.91
CA LYS A 48 -0.65 -11.54 -1.42
C LYS A 48 -1.01 -10.60 -0.28
N VAL A 49 -0.70 -9.32 -0.49
CA VAL A 49 -0.99 -8.23 0.45
C VAL A 49 -1.92 -7.24 -0.24
N THR A 50 -3.00 -6.88 0.43
CA THR A 50 -3.88 -5.78 0.01
C THR A 50 -3.57 -4.57 0.86
N MET A 51 -3.25 -3.45 0.19
CA MET A 51 -3.03 -2.17 0.82
C MET A 51 -4.10 -1.16 0.39
N LYS A 52 -4.53 -0.32 1.31
CA LYS A 52 -5.20 0.93 0.99
C LYS A 52 -4.16 1.99 0.66
N VAL A 53 -4.27 2.54 -0.54
CA VAL A 53 -3.31 3.49 -1.14
C VAL A 53 -4.10 4.69 -1.65
N LYS A 54 -3.59 5.91 -1.49
CA LYS A 54 -4.20 7.10 -2.12
C LYS A 54 -4.00 7.06 -3.64
N GLY A 55 -4.97 7.56 -4.38
CA GLY A 55 -4.99 7.56 -5.85
C GLY A 55 -3.72 8.13 -6.48
N GLU A 56 -3.16 9.16 -5.86
CA GLU A 56 -1.94 9.84 -6.28
C GLU A 56 -0.70 8.91 -6.26
N HIS A 57 -0.65 7.97 -5.31
CA HIS A 57 0.50 7.09 -5.10
C HIS A 57 0.37 5.75 -5.82
N ILE A 58 -0.71 5.49 -6.57
CA ILE A 58 -0.94 4.21 -7.26
C ILE A 58 0.23 3.86 -8.19
N LYS A 59 0.63 4.82 -9.04
CA LYS A 59 1.68 4.63 -10.04
C LYS A 59 3.04 4.45 -9.37
N SER A 60 3.42 5.39 -8.49
CA SER A 60 4.68 5.35 -7.76
C SER A 60 4.83 4.07 -6.93
N ASN A 61 3.78 3.63 -6.23
CA ASN A 61 3.82 2.39 -5.45
C ASN A 61 3.93 1.13 -6.33
N ARG A 62 3.38 1.16 -7.54
CA ARG A 62 3.53 0.08 -8.52
C ARG A 62 4.98 0.00 -9.01
N GLU A 63 5.60 1.14 -9.25
CA GLU A 63 7.02 1.21 -9.63
C GLU A 63 7.94 0.73 -8.50
N CYS A 64 7.66 1.09 -7.26
CA CYS A 64 8.40 0.60 -6.08
C CYS A 64 8.30 -0.92 -5.84
N MET A 65 7.31 -1.59 -6.44
CA MET A 65 7.08 -3.03 -6.31
C MET A 65 7.54 -3.84 -7.52
N ARG A 66 8.09 -3.16 -8.54
CA ARG A 66 8.73 -3.78 -9.71
C ARG A 66 10.11 -4.32 -9.34
#